data_AF-A0A7Y5K2C7-F1
#
_entry.id   AF-A0A7Y5K2C7-F1
#
_cell.length_a   1.000
_cell.length_b   1.000
_cell.length_c   1.000
_cell.angle_alpha   90.00
_cell.angle_beta   90.00
_cell.angle_gamma   90.00
#
_symmetry.space_group_name_H-M   'P 1'
#
loop_
_entity.id
_entity.type
_entity.pdbx_description
1 polymer ?
#
loop_
_entity_poly.entity_id
_entity_poly.type
_entity_poly.pdbx_seq_one_letter_code
_entity_poly.pdbx_strand_id
1 'polypeptide(L)' 'MTARRPSITDVARRAGVSKATVSAVINDSSPVSDVTRERVRAAIEALNYRR' A
#
# COMPACT_ATOMS: atom_id res chain seq x y z
N MET A 1 17.22 18.72 4.72
CA MET A 1 16.34 18.12 3.70
C MET A 1 15.49 17.06 4.37
N THR A 2 14.26 17.36 4.74
CA THR A 2 13.39 16.45 5.50
C THR A 2 12.88 15.34 4.58
N ALA A 3 13.41 14.13 4.74
CA ALA A 3 12.90 12.95 4.05
C ALA A 3 11.42 12.77 4.43
N ARG A 4 10.52 13.03 3.47
CA ARG A 4 9.08 12.87 3.68
C ARG A 4 8.82 11.38 3.91
N ARG A 5 8.18 11.05 5.03
CA ARG A 5 7.75 9.68 5.30
C ARG A 5 6.85 9.20 4.15
N PRO A 6 7.05 7.97 3.65
CA PRO A 6 6.20 7.42 2.61
C PRO A 6 4.75 7.45 3.09
N SER A 7 3.85 7.90 2.22
CA SER A 7 2.43 7.96 2.53
C SER A 7 1.70 6.75 1.95
N ILE A 8 0.47 6.51 2.41
CA ILE A 8 -0.40 5.49 1.80
C ILE A 8 -0.63 5.74 0.29
N THR A 9 -0.51 7.00 -0.16
CA THR A 9 -0.56 7.37 -1.58
C THR A 9 0.62 6.82 -2.35
N ASP A 10 1.81 6.82 -1.75
CA ASP A 10 3.02 6.29 -2.38
C ASP A 10 2.97 4.77 -2.47
N VAL A 11 2.45 4.11 -1.43
CA VAL A 11 2.16 2.67 -1.44
C VAL A 11 1.18 2.32 -2.55
N ALA A 12 0.06 3.05 -2.66
CA ALA A 12 -0.95 2.85 -3.69
C ALA A 12 -0.36 3.01 -5.12
N ARG A 13 0.39 4.09 -5.34
CA ARG A 13 1.06 4.36 -6.61
C ARG A 13 2.07 3.27 -6.97
N ARG A 14 2.86 2.78 -6.01
CA ARG A 14 3.85 1.73 -6.23
C ARG A 14 3.20 0.37 -6.50
N ALA A 15 2.14 0.03 -5.77
CA ALA A 15 1.40 -1.20 -5.95
C ALA A 15 0.50 -1.19 -7.21
N GLY A 16 0.33 -0.03 -7.86
CA GLY A 16 -0.52 0.12 -9.04
C GLY A 16 -2.02 0.04 -8.72
N VAL A 17 -2.41 0.43 -7.51
CA VAL A 17 -3.80 0.35 -7.04
C VAL A 17 -4.28 1.68 -6.47
N SER A 18 -5.58 1.77 -6.22
CA SER A 18 -6.17 2.95 -5.60
C SER A 18 -5.90 2.98 -4.09
N LYS A 19 -5.93 4.18 -3.48
CA LYS A 19 -5.85 4.33 -2.00
C LYS A 19 -6.94 3.53 -1.28
N ALA A 20 -8.13 3.44 -1.89
CA ALA A 20 -9.25 2.66 -1.37
C ALA A 20 -8.89 1.17 -1.33
N THR A 21 -8.22 0.65 -2.37
CA THR A 21 -7.73 -0.74 -2.41
C THR A 21 -6.70 -1.01 -1.32
N VAL A 22 -5.73 -0.11 -1.12
CA VAL A 22 -4.75 -0.24 -0.01
C VAL A 22 -5.47 -0.19 1.34
N SER A 23 -6.43 0.73 1.51
CA SER A 23 -7.26 0.80 2.72
C SER A 23 -8.05 -0.49 2.96
N ALA A 24 -8.61 -1.08 1.91
CA ALA A 24 -9.34 -2.33 1.98
C ALA A 24 -8.43 -3.51 2.32
N VAL A 25 -7.18 -3.53 1.82
CA VAL A 25 -6.16 -4.54 2.16
C VAL A 25 -5.74 -4.41 3.62
N ILE A 26 -5.57 -3.18 4.12
CA ILE A 26 -5.16 -2.91 5.50
C ILE A 26 -6.29 -3.20 6.49
N ASN A 27 -7.52 -2.79 6.17
CA ASN A 27 -8.70 -2.99 7.03
C ASN A 27 -9.42 -4.32 6.77
N ASP A 28 -8.87 -5.17 5.89
CA ASP A 28 -9.47 -6.42 5.41
C ASP A 28 -10.96 -6.31 5.03
N SER A 29 -11.40 -5.12 4.61
CA SER A 29 -12.83 -4.79 4.42
C SER A 29 -13.37 -5.16 3.05
N SER A 30 -12.53 -5.60 2.11
CA SER A 30 -12.97 -5.96 0.76
C SER A 30 -12.17 -7.15 0.22
N PRO A 31 -12.82 -8.08 -0.52
CA PRO A 31 -12.13 -9.16 -1.20
C PRO A 31 -11.26 -8.60 -2.32
N VAL A 32 -9.99 -8.38 -1.99
CA VAL A 32 -8.92 -8.06 -2.95
C VAL A 32 -8.27 -9.36 -3.41
N SER A 33 -8.01 -9.46 -4.70
CA SER A 33 -7.27 -10.59 -5.27
C SER A 33 -5.91 -10.75 -4.57
N ASP A 34 -5.46 -11.99 -4.37
CA ASP A 34 -4.18 -12.30 -3.72
C ASP A 34 -3.01 -11.59 -4.40
N VAL A 35 -3.04 -11.50 -5.74
CA VAL A 35 -2.04 -10.77 -6.53
C VAL A 35 -1.94 -9.31 -6.11
N THR A 36 -3.08 -8.66 -5.86
CA THR A 36 -3.15 -7.27 -5.42
C THR A 36 -2.64 -7.14 -3.98
N ARG A 37 -3.03 -8.07 -3.10
CA ARG A 37 -2.58 -8.10 -1.70
C ARG A 37 -1.04 -8.24 -1.63
N GLU A 38 -0.47 -9.09 -2.46
CA GLU A 38 0.98 -9.30 -2.54
C GLU A 38 1.71 -8.06 -3.07
N ARG A 39 1.19 -7.41 -4.12
CA ARG A 39 1.72 -6.13 -4.63
C ARG A 39 1.71 -5.03 -3.59
N VAL A 40 0.62 -4.93 -2.81
CA VAL A 40 0.51 -3.94 -1.73
C VAL A 40 1.50 -4.24 -0.61
N ARG A 41 1.64 -5.50 -0.20
CA ARG A 41 2.65 -5.91 0.80
C ARG A 41 4.07 -5.60 0.34
N ALA A 42 4.42 -5.96 -0.89
CA ALA A 42 5.73 -5.65 -1.48
C ALA A 42 5.99 -4.14 -1.55
N ALA A 43 4.96 -3.33 -1.88
CA ALA A 43 5.07 -1.88 -1.87
C ALA A 43 5.27 -1.29 -0.47
N ILE A 44 4.59 -1.83 0.54
CA ILE A 44 4.75 -1.44 1.95
C ILE A 44 6.18 -1.72 2.42
N GLU A 45 6.70 -2.91 2.15
CA GLU A 45 8.08 -3.29 2.51
C GLU A 45 9.11 -2.44 1.76
N ALA A 46 8.96 -2.28 0.44
CA ALA A 46 9.88 -1.50 -0.39
C ALA A 46 9.95 -0.02 0.04
N LEU A 47 8.84 0.53 0.52
CA LEU A 47 8.78 1.90 1.01
C LEU A 47 9.17 2.02 2.48
N ASN A 48 9.46 0.92 3.19
CA ASN A 48 9.58 0.91 4.64
C ASN A 48 8.40 1.66 5.29
N TYR A 49 7.20 1.47 4.75
CA TYR A 49 5.99 2.09 5.26
C TYR A 49 5.62 1.42 6.58
N ARG A 50 6.26 1.89 7.66
CA ARG A 50 5.90 1.60 9.05
C ARG A 50 5.08 2.78 9.54
N ARG A 51 3.78 2.57 9.72
CA ARG A 51 2.90 3.50 10.43
C ARG A 51 2.70 3.02 11.86
#